data_AF-A0A8C2QIH7-F1
#
_entry.id   AF-A0A8C2QIH7-F1
#
_cell.length_a   1.000
_cell.length_b   1.000
_cell.length_c   1.000
_cell.angle_alpha   90.00
_cell.angle_beta   90.00
_cell.angle_gamma   90.00
#
_symmetry.space_group_name_H-M   'P 1'
#
loop_
_entity.id
_entity.type
_entity.pdbx_description
1 polymer ?
#
loop_
_entity_poly.entity_id
_entity_poly.type
_entity_poly.pdbx_seq_one_letter_code
_entity_poly.pdbx_strand_id
1 'polypeptide(L)'
;MVAAKKTKKSLESINSRLQLAMKSGKYMLGYKQTLKMIRQGKAKLVILANNCPALRKSEIEYYAIVCTLAIIDSGDSDIIRSMPEQTDEK
;
A
#
# COMPACT_ATOMS: atom_id res chain seq x y z
N MET A 1 -4.99 -24.15 -25.87
CA MET A 1 -5.10 -22.73 -25.48
C MET A 1 -4.43 -22.56 -24.12
N VAL A 2 -3.17 -22.13 -24.09
CA VAL A 2 -2.37 -21.99 -22.86
C VAL A 2 -1.88 -20.56 -22.78
N ALA A 3 -2.30 -19.80 -21.76
CA ALA A 3 -1.50 -18.79 -21.06
C ALA A 3 -2.40 -17.88 -20.21
N ALA A 4 -2.64 -18.24 -18.95
CA ALA A 4 -3.24 -17.35 -17.95
C ALA A 4 -2.59 -17.54 -16.56
N LYS A 5 -1.26 -17.67 -16.50
CA LYS A 5 -0.52 -17.90 -15.23
C LYS A 5 0.74 -17.04 -15.09
N LYS A 6 0.77 -15.82 -15.64
CA LYS A 6 1.89 -14.87 -15.42
C LYS A 6 1.66 -13.86 -14.29
N THR A 7 0.40 -13.59 -13.91
CA THR A 7 0.09 -12.55 -12.91
C THR A 7 0.38 -12.96 -11.46
N LYS A 8 0.33 -14.27 -11.13
CA LYS A 8 0.60 -14.73 -9.75
C LYS A 8 2.07 -14.61 -9.34
N LYS A 9 3.01 -14.78 -10.29
CA LYS A 9 4.45 -14.77 -9.99
C LYS A 9 4.99 -13.37 -9.63
N SER A 10 4.37 -12.31 -10.17
CA SER A 10 4.72 -10.93 -9.82
C SER A 10 4.22 -10.53 -8.43
N LEU A 11 3.10 -11.08 -7.98
CA LEU A 11 2.53 -10.79 -6.66
C LEU A 11 3.38 -11.39 -5.52
N GLU A 12 3.87 -12.63 -5.67
CA GLU A 12 4.82 -13.23 -4.69
C GLU A 12 6.11 -12.40 -4.52
N SER A 13 6.59 -11.75 -5.58
CA SER A 13 7.78 -10.89 -5.50
C SER A 13 7.52 -9.55 -4.80
N ILE A 14 6.31 -9.02 -4.91
CA ILE A 14 5.91 -7.81 -4.18
C ILE A 14 5.82 -8.10 -2.68
N ASN A 15 5.29 -9.27 -2.32
CA ASN A 15 5.11 -9.68 -0.93
C ASN A 15 6.44 -9.79 -0.17
N SER A 16 7.46 -10.39 -0.80
CA SER A 16 8.82 -10.48 -0.21
C SER A 16 9.50 -9.12 -0.06
N ARG A 17 9.34 -8.23 -1.05
CA ARG A 17 9.85 -6.84 -0.97
C ARG A 17 9.12 -6.04 0.10
N LEU A 18 7.82 -6.23 0.24
CA LEU A 18 7.01 -5.55 1.24
C LEU A 18 7.39 -6.02 2.65
N GLN A 19 7.59 -7.32 2.88
CA GLN A 19 8.08 -7.83 4.15
C GLN A 19 9.43 -7.23 4.56
N LEU A 20 10.34 -6.99 3.60
CA LEU A 20 11.62 -6.33 3.87
C LEU A 20 11.44 -4.84 4.20
N ALA A 21 10.56 -4.14 3.48
CA ALA A 21 10.19 -2.76 3.77
C ALA A 21 9.55 -2.61 5.15
N MET A 22 8.80 -3.61 5.61
CA MET A 22 8.20 -3.63 6.95
C MET A 22 9.23 -3.88 8.06
N LYS A 23 10.27 -4.69 7.79
CA LYS A 23 11.32 -4.98 8.78
C LYS A 23 12.28 -3.81 9.01
N SER A 24 12.64 -3.09 7.96
CA SER A 24 13.70 -2.06 8.03
C SER A 24 13.23 -0.65 7.66
N GLY A 25 12.09 -0.52 6.99
CA GLY A 25 11.57 0.75 6.51
C GLY A 25 10.63 1.43 7.50
N LYS A 26 10.35 2.70 7.20
CA LYS A 26 9.30 3.48 7.85
C LYS A 26 8.02 3.34 7.05
N TYR A 27 6.93 2.96 7.70
CA TYR A 27 5.63 2.83 7.07
C TYR A 27 4.55 3.39 7.99
N MET A 28 3.45 3.85 7.40
CA MET A 28 2.30 4.34 8.15
C MET A 28 1.08 3.56 7.69
N LEU A 29 0.33 3.04 8.66
CA LEU A 29 -0.86 2.25 8.42
C LEU A 29 -2.11 3.06 8.79
N GLY A 30 -3.15 2.93 7.98
CA GLY A 30 -4.46 3.52 8.26
C GLY A 30 -4.73 4.82 7.50
N TYR A 31 -5.97 4.95 7.05
CA TYR A 31 -6.43 5.99 6.13
C TYR A 31 -6.10 7.43 6.58
N LYS A 32 -6.34 7.78 7.85
CA LYS A 32 -6.08 9.16 8.36
C LYS A 32 -4.59 9.51 8.36
N GLN A 33 -3.74 8.55 8.73
CA GLN A 33 -2.30 8.73 8.75
C GLN A 33 -1.73 8.81 7.34
N THR A 34 -2.17 7.92 6.44
CA THR A 34 -1.77 7.93 5.03
C THR A 34 -2.12 9.27 4.38
N LEU A 35 -3.33 9.79 4.59
CA LEU A 35 -3.73 11.12 4.11
C LEU A 35 -2.84 12.26 4.64
N LYS A 36 -2.45 12.20 5.91
CA LYS A 36 -1.52 13.19 6.50
C LYS A 36 -0.15 13.10 5.84
N MET A 37 0.37 11.90 5.60
CA MET A 37 1.68 11.68 4.98
C MET A 37 1.72 12.06 3.50
N ILE A 38 0.64 11.81 2.76
CA ILE A 38 0.51 12.27 1.36
C ILE A 38 0.48 13.80 1.31
N ARG A 39 -0.32 14.45 2.15
CA ARG A 39 -0.35 15.93 2.22
C ARG A 39 0.97 16.55 2.66
N GLN A 40 1.74 15.86 3.50
CA GLN A 40 3.08 16.30 3.90
C GLN A 40 4.16 16.00 2.85
N GLY A 41 3.84 15.30 1.75
CA GLY A 41 4.81 14.90 0.72
C GLY A 41 5.86 13.91 1.20
N LYS A 42 5.65 13.24 2.34
CA LYS A 42 6.58 12.25 2.91
C LYS A 42 6.35 10.84 2.38
N ALA A 43 5.15 10.57 1.89
CA ALA A 43 4.81 9.28 1.28
C ALA A 43 5.52 9.16 -0.08
N LYS A 44 6.08 7.99 -0.37
CA LYS A 44 6.70 7.65 -1.67
C LYS A 44 5.91 6.58 -2.44
N LEU A 45 5.17 5.76 -1.71
CA LEU A 45 4.40 4.64 -2.23
C LEU A 45 3.13 4.52 -1.39
N VAL A 46 1.99 4.27 -2.04
CA VAL A 46 0.72 3.98 -1.38
C VAL A 46 0.25 2.61 -1.81
N ILE A 47 -0.16 1.80 -0.83
CA ILE A 47 -0.67 0.46 -1.04
C ILE A 47 -2.13 0.46 -0.61
N LEU A 48 -3.02 0.05 -1.51
CA LEU A 48 -4.44 -0.10 -1.20
C LEU A 48 -4.81 -1.57 -1.05
N ALA A 49 -5.63 -1.83 -0.04
CA ALA A 49 -6.25 -3.13 0.15
C ALA A 49 -7.53 -3.23 -0.71
N ASN A 50 -7.80 -4.41 -1.24
CA ASN A 50 -8.96 -4.67 -2.08
C ASN A 50 -10.31 -4.42 -1.36
N ASN A 51 -10.33 -4.52 -0.02
CA ASN A 51 -11.53 -4.26 0.79
C ASN A 51 -11.75 -2.77 1.14
N CYS A 52 -10.95 -1.84 0.61
CA CYS A 52 -11.16 -0.41 0.83
C CYS A 52 -12.44 0.05 0.11
N PRO A 53 -13.35 0.80 0.76
CA PRO A 53 -14.57 1.26 0.11
C PRO A 53 -14.25 2.24 -1.02
N ALA A 54 -15.02 2.16 -2.11
CA ALA A 54 -14.76 2.88 -3.35
C ALA A 54 -14.52 4.39 -3.15
N LEU A 55 -15.32 5.05 -2.30
CA LEU A 55 -15.15 6.48 -2.00
C LEU A 55 -13.76 6.82 -1.42
N ARG A 56 -13.27 6.02 -0.46
CA ARG A 56 -11.93 6.23 0.14
C ARG A 56 -10.81 5.87 -0.82
N LYS A 57 -11.03 4.85 -1.67
CA LYS A 57 -10.09 4.47 -2.71
C LYS A 57 -9.91 5.61 -3.71
N SER A 58 -10.99 6.17 -4.26
CA SER A 58 -10.94 7.29 -5.20
C SER A 58 -10.31 8.55 -4.59
N GLU A 59 -10.56 8.83 -3.31
CA GLU A 59 -9.93 9.95 -2.62
C GLU A 59 -8.41 9.78 -2.48
N ILE A 60 -7.95 8.60 -2.04
CA ILE A 60 -6.52 8.30 -1.94
C ILE A 60 -5.86 8.34 -3.31
N GLU A 61 -6.51 7.76 -4.33
CA GLU A 61 -6.01 7.77 -5.71
C GLU A 61 -5.85 9.19 -6.24
N TYR A 62 -6.84 10.05 -6.01
CA TYR A 62 -6.77 11.45 -6.38
C TYR A 62 -5.56 12.15 -5.75
N TYR A 63 -5.38 12.03 -4.44
CA TYR A 63 -4.23 12.64 -3.76
C TYR A 63 -2.88 12.04 -4.18
N ALA A 64 -2.83 10.74 -4.42
CA ALA A 64 -1.63 10.07 -4.89
C ALA A 64 -1.25 10.51 -6.31
N ILE A 65 -2.21 10.71 -7.22
CA ILE A 65 -1.98 11.24 -8.57
C ILE A 65 -1.43 12.66 -8.49
N VAL A 66 -2.03 13.54 -7.69
CA VAL A 66 -1.56 14.92 -7.49
C VAL A 66 -0.13 14.95 -6.95
N CYS A 67 0.22 14.01 -6.07
CA CYS A 67 1.55 13.89 -5.48
C CYS A 67 2.51 13.01 -6.32
N THR A 68 2.11 12.56 -7.51
CA THR A 68 2.86 11.66 -8.42
C THR A 68 3.40 10.40 -7.72
N LEU A 69 2.60 9.81 -6.84
CA LEU A 69 2.95 8.61 -6.08
C LEU A 69 2.57 7.34 -6.84
N ALA A 70 3.39 6.30 -6.68
CA ALA A 70 3.04 4.98 -7.16
C ALA A 70 1.92 4.38 -6.29
N ILE A 71 0.89 3.84 -6.94
CA ILE A 71 -0.21 3.13 -6.31
C ILE A 71 -0.09 1.65 -6.66
N ILE A 72 -0.12 0.80 -5.64
CA ILE A 72 -0.17 -0.66 -5.81
C ILE A 72 -1.46 -1.18 -5.18
N ASP A 73 -2.32 -1.76 -6.01
CA ASP A 73 -3.45 -2.58 -5.54
C ASP A 73 -2.90 -3.95 -5.12
N SER A 74 -2.58 -4.09 -3.83
CA SER A 74 -2.29 -5.40 -3.25
C SER A 74 -3.62 -6.09 -2.99
N GLY A 75 -3.94 -7.08 -3.82
CA GLY A 75 -5.16 -7.88 -3.68
C GLY A 75 -5.29 -8.59 -2.32
N ASP A 76 -4.17 -8.85 -1.65
CA ASP A 76 -4.11 -9.63 -0.42
C ASP A 76 -4.15 -8.71 0.82
N SER A 77 -5.36 -8.55 1.38
CA SER A 77 -5.60 -7.76 2.60
C SER A 77 -4.96 -8.39 3.85
N ASP A 78 -4.63 -9.68 3.81
CA ASP A 78 -4.15 -10.45 4.96
C ASP A 78 -2.72 -10.08 5.37
N ILE A 79 -1.86 -9.74 4.40
CA ILE A 79 -0.51 -9.25 4.67
C ILE A 79 -0.57 -7.92 5.43
N ILE A 80 -1.47 -7.01 5.02
CA ILE A 80 -1.68 -5.71 5.68
C ILE A 80 -2.22 -5.90 7.11
N ARG A 81 -3.09 -6.90 7.33
CA ARG A 81 -3.61 -7.23 8.67
C ARG A 81 -2.58 -7.88 9.59
N SER A 82 -1.64 -8.64 9.03
CA SER A 82 -0.55 -9.26 9.79
C SER A 82 0.58 -8.29 10.14
N MET A 83 0.54 -7.06 9.63
CA MET A 83 1.54 -6.04 9.94
C MET A 83 1.28 -5.43 11.32
N PRO A 84 2.31 -5.31 12.16
CA PRO A 84 2.19 -4.53 13.40
C PRO A 84 1.92 -3.06 13.05
N GLU A 85 1.11 -2.36 13.86
CA GLU A 85 1.03 -0.91 13.76
C GLU A 85 2.38 -0.32 14.19
N GLN A 86 3.02 0.46 13.31
CA GLN A 86 4.12 1.33 13.73
C GLN A 86 3.50 2.46 14.57
N THR A 87 3.62 2.35 15.89
CA THR A 87 3.55 3.51 16.77
C THR A 87 4.78 4.34 16.51
N ASP A 88 4.63 5.44 15.75
CA ASP A 88 5.56 6.56 15.83
C ASP A 88 5.54 7.02 17.30
N GLU A 89 6.45 6.50 18.12
CA GLU A 89 6.79 7.17 19.38
C GLU A 89 7.32 8.55 19.04
N LYS A 90 6.71 9.53 19.69
CA LYS A 90 6.89 10.95 19.47
C LYS A 90 8.25 11.43 19.97
#